data_AF-A0A821K3S6-F1
#
_entry.id   AF-A0A821K3S6-F1
#
_cell.length_a   1.000
_cell.length_b   1.000
_cell.length_c   1.000
_cell.angle_alpha   90.00
_cell.angle_beta   90.00
_cell.angle_gamma   90.00
#
_symmetry.space_group_name_H-M   'P 1'
#
loop_
_entity.id
_entity.type
_entity.pdbx_description
1 polymer ?
#
loop_
_entity_poly.entity_id
_entity_poly.type
_entity_poly.pdbx_seq_one_letter_code
_entity_poly.pdbx_strand_id
1 'polypeptide(L)'
;VDTPGFFDTNEGITNEKVQNKIASQIFNMTSPGVHAFLIVVRVDRFTPEEKDTVDFIKKIFGAGAAKYCIVILTREDQLDDEF
;
A
#
# COMPACT_ATOMS: atom_id res chain seq x y z
N VAL A 1 -10.08 -3.88 -4.99
CA VAL A 1 -9.10 -4.93 -5.32
C VAL A 1 -8.25 -5.14 -4.09
N ASP A 2 -8.18 -6.36 -3.57
CA ASP A 2 -7.28 -6.68 -2.46
C ASP A 2 -5.93 -7.11 -3.04
N THR A 3 -4.84 -6.62 -2.45
CA THR A 3 -3.48 -6.86 -2.95
C THR A 3 -2.65 -7.55 -1.87
N PRO A 4 -1.94 -8.64 -2.20
CA PRO A 4 -0.92 -9.21 -1.32
C PRO A 4 0.10 -8.15 -0.88
N GLY A 5 0.81 -8.39 0.22
CA GLY A 5 1.83 -7.47 0.73
C GLY A 5 2.84 -7.08 -0.36
N PHE A 6 3.02 -5.76 -0.56
CA PHE A 6 3.95 -5.21 -1.56
C PHE A 6 5.42 -5.61 -1.34
N PHE A 7 5.76 -5.95 -0.09
CA PHE A 7 7.12 -6.24 0.38
C PHE A 7 7.21 -7.64 1.01
N ASP A 8 6.53 -8.62 0.42
CA ASP A 8 6.54 -9.99 0.92
C ASP A 8 7.91 -10.66 0.65
N THR A 9 8.67 -10.94 1.71
CA THR A 9 10.07 -11.41 1.66
C THR A 9 10.20 -12.92 1.51
N ASN A 10 9.20 -13.63 0.99
CA ASN A 10 9.26 -15.07 0.83
C ASN A 10 10.49 -15.49 -0.01
N GLU A 11 11.32 -16.35 0.57
CA GLU A 11 12.64 -16.71 0.05
C GLU A 11 12.56 -17.21 -1.40
N GLY A 12 13.07 -16.41 -2.34
CA GLY A 12 13.20 -16.78 -3.75
C GLY A 12 12.55 -15.84 -4.77
N ILE A 13 11.75 -14.85 -4.33
CA ILE A 13 11.14 -13.85 -5.22
C ILE A 13 11.68 -12.46 -4.86
N THR A 14 12.19 -11.72 -5.85
CA THR A 14 12.65 -10.34 -5.65
C THR A 14 11.45 -9.39 -5.49
N ASN A 15 11.59 -8.36 -4.65
CA ASN A 15 10.56 -7.33 -4.45
C ASN A 15 10.06 -6.73 -5.78
N GLU A 16 10.95 -6.56 -6.76
CA GLU A 16 10.60 -6.07 -8.09
C GLU A 16 9.60 -6.98 -8.82
N LYS A 17 9.76 -8.31 -8.75
CA LYS A 17 8.83 -9.26 -9.39
C LYS A 17 7.46 -9.22 -8.74
N VAL A 18 7.41 -9.13 -7.41
CA VAL A 18 6.17 -9.00 -6.64
C VAL A 18 5.45 -7.71 -7.02
N GLN A 19 6.18 -6.59 -6.99
CA GLN A 19 5.69 -5.25 -7.35
C GLN A 19 5.14 -5.19 -8.78
N ASN A 20 5.85 -5.76 -9.77
CA ASN A 20 5.40 -5.80 -11.15
C ASN A 20 4.11 -6.62 -11.32
N LYS A 21 3.98 -7.75 -10.62
CA LYS A 21 2.77 -8.57 -10.63
C LYS A 21 1.58 -7.80 -10.03
N ILE A 22 1.79 -7.13 -8.90
CA ILE A 22 0.74 -6.33 -8.25
C ILE A 22 0.32 -5.16 -9.14
N ALA A 23 1.27 -4.42 -9.72
CA ALA A 23 0.98 -3.34 -10.66
C ALA A 23 0.13 -3.84 -11.84
N SER A 24 0.52 -4.97 -12.46
CA SER A 24 -0.24 -5.59 -13.55
C SER A 24 -1.65 -5.98 -13.13
N GLN A 25 -1.83 -6.58 -11.93
CA GLN A 25 -3.16 -6.91 -11.42
C GLN A 25 -4.03 -5.66 -11.22
N ILE A 26 -3.47 -4.59 -10.64
CA ILE A 26 -4.20 -3.33 -10.46
C ILE A 26 -4.64 -2.80 -11.83
N PHE A 27 -3.72 -2.64 -12.78
CA PHE A 27 -4.06 -2.15 -14.13
C PHE A 27 -5.16 -2.96 -14.82
N ASN A 28 -5.11 -4.29 -14.71
CA ASN A 28 -6.12 -5.17 -15.34
C ASN A 28 -7.50 -5.09 -14.66
N MET A 29 -7.53 -4.85 -13.35
CA MET A 29 -8.77 -4.92 -12.57
C MET A 29 -9.46 -3.57 -12.37
N THR A 30 -8.75 -2.46 -12.58
CA THR A 30 -9.24 -1.13 -12.20
C THR A 30 -9.55 -0.24 -13.39
N SER A 31 -9.88 -0.77 -14.57
CA SER A 31 -10.40 0.07 -15.67
C SER A 31 -11.73 0.72 -15.25
N PRO A 32 -11.96 2.03 -15.46
CA PRO A 32 -11.17 3.01 -16.23
C PRO A 32 -10.01 3.69 -15.49
N GLY A 33 -9.91 3.50 -14.17
CA GLY A 33 -8.80 3.98 -13.34
C GLY A 33 -9.01 3.66 -11.86
N VAL A 34 -7.96 3.83 -11.05
CA VAL A 34 -8.05 3.72 -9.59
C VAL A 34 -8.65 5.00 -9.02
N HIS A 35 -9.73 4.89 -8.26
CA HIS A 35 -10.35 6.04 -7.58
C HIS A 35 -9.68 6.37 -6.23
N ALA A 36 -9.21 5.36 -5.51
CA ALA A 36 -8.52 5.54 -4.23
C ALA A 36 -7.59 4.36 -3.94
N PHE A 37 -6.50 4.63 -3.22
CA PHE A 37 -5.62 3.64 -2.62
C PHE A 37 -5.85 3.64 -1.11
N LEU A 38 -6.30 2.53 -0.54
CA LEU A 38 -6.46 2.40 0.90
C LEU A 38 -5.20 1.78 1.49
N ILE A 39 -4.50 2.54 2.33
CA ILE A 39 -3.27 2.12 3.00
C ILE A 39 -3.63 1.80 4.45
N VAL A 40 -3.64 0.52 4.78
CA VAL A 40 -4.02 0.03 6.11
C VAL A 40 -2.78 -0.04 6.99
N VAL A 41 -2.75 0.76 8.05
CA VAL A 41 -1.62 0.88 8.98
C VAL A 41 -2.11 0.52 10.38
N ARG A 42 -1.27 -0.15 11.17
CA ARG A 42 -1.60 -0.36 12.58
C ARG A 42 -1.19 0.86 13.40
N VAL A 43 -2.06 1.29 14.30
CA VAL A 43 -1.84 2.54 15.03
C VAL A 43 -0.61 2.47 15.96
N ASP A 44 -0.27 1.28 16.43
CA ASP A 44 0.89 1.01 17.31
C ASP A 44 2.22 0.92 16.56
N ARG A 45 2.19 0.86 15.22
CA ARG A 45 3.36 0.53 14.42
C ARG A 45 3.31 1.17 13.04
N PHE A 46 4.19 2.16 12.84
CA PHE A 46 4.58 2.65 11.52
C PHE A 46 5.97 2.09 11.17
N THR A 47 6.08 1.39 10.05
CA THR A 47 7.27 0.72 9.54
C THR A 47 7.74 1.31 8.21
N PRO A 48 9.01 1.08 7.82
CA PRO A 48 9.52 1.50 6.52
C PRO A 48 8.67 1.00 5.33
N GLU A 49 8.08 -0.18 5.43
CA GLU A 49 7.26 -0.80 4.38
C GLU A 49 6.02 0.04 4.01
N GLU A 50 5.42 0.76 4.96
CA GLU A 50 4.29 1.64 4.65
C GLU A 50 4.72 2.89 3.86
N LYS A 51 5.89 3.44 4.19
CA LYS A 51 6.49 4.51 3.40
C LYS A 51 6.84 4.02 2.00
N ASP A 52 7.46 2.85 1.90
CA ASP A 52 7.86 2.27 0.62
C ASP A 52 6.62 1.94 -0.24
N THR A 53 5.49 1.60 0.37
CA THR A 53 4.19 1.41 -0.34
C THR A 53 3.74 2.72 -1.00
N VAL A 54 3.78 3.84 -0.27
CA VAL A 54 3.42 5.15 -0.81
C VAL A 54 4.35 5.55 -1.96
N ASP A 55 5.66 5.31 -1.80
CA ASP A 55 6.64 5.65 -2.83
C ASP A 55 6.51 4.74 -4.06
N PHE A 56 6.14 3.47 -3.87
CA PHE A 56 5.78 2.57 -4.96
C PHE A 56 4.55 3.07 -5.74
N ILE A 57 3.48 3.48 -5.05
CA ILE A 57 2.28 4.03 -5.69
C ILE A 57 2.64 5.27 -6.52
N LYS A 58 3.44 6.19 -5.97
CA LYS A 58 3.92 7.37 -6.70
C LYS A 58 4.77 7.00 -7.92
N LYS A 59 5.58 5.94 -7.84
CA LYS A 59 6.42 5.46 -8.94
C LYS A 59 5.58 4.94 -10.10
N ILE A 60 4.49 4.22 -9.82
CA ILE A 60 3.65 3.60 -10.86
C ILE A 60 2.61 4.57 -11.43
N PHE A 61 1.93 5.33 -10.57
CA PHE A 61 0.78 6.17 -10.95
C PHE A 61 1.12 7.67 -11.03
N GLY A 62 2.39 8.03 -10.76
CA GLY A 62 2.89 9.40 -10.74
C GLY A 62 2.73 10.07 -9.37
N ALA A 63 3.48 11.16 -9.15
CA ALA A 63 3.47 11.88 -7.86
C ALA A 63 2.08 12.38 -7.43
N GLY A 64 1.18 12.64 -8.39
CA GLY A 64 -0.21 13.04 -8.12
C GLY A 64 -1.07 11.94 -7.50
N ALA A 65 -0.66 10.68 -7.59
CA ALA A 65 -1.39 9.53 -7.04
C ALA A 65 -1.55 9.59 -5.51
N ALA A 66 -0.62 10.27 -4.83
CA ALA A 66 -0.70 10.49 -3.39
C ALA A 66 -2.00 11.22 -2.96
N LYS A 67 -2.61 12.01 -3.85
CA LYS A 67 -3.89 12.69 -3.58
C LYS A 67 -5.08 11.73 -3.48
N TYR A 68 -4.91 10.51 -3.98
CA TYR A 68 -5.91 9.44 -3.96
C TYR A 68 -5.61 8.40 -2.87
N CYS A 69 -4.55 8.60 -2.06
CA CYS A 69 -4.25 7.71 -0.95
C CYS A 69 -5.06 8.10 0.29
N ILE A 70 -5.72 7.12 0.90
CA ILE A 70 -6.43 7.24 2.18
C ILE A 70 -5.73 6.30 3.16
N VAL A 71 -5.23 6.86 4.27
CA VAL A 71 -4.63 6.05 5.34
C VAL A 71 -5.74 5.63 6.30
N ILE A 72 -5.88 4.32 6.50
CA ILE A 72 -6.77 3.73 7.50
C ILE A 72 -5.91 3.24 8.64
N LEU A 73 -6.11 3.83 9.82
CA LEU A 73 -5.52 3.34 11.06
C LEU A 73 -6.37 2.20 11.60
N THR A 74 -5.72 1.14 12.05
CA THR A 74 -6.34 -0.05 12.62
C THR A 74 -5.77 -0.34 14.00
N ARG A 75 -6.49 -1.17 14.77
CA ARG A 75 -6.18 -1.49 16.17
C ARG A 75 -6.23 -0.29 17.10
N GLU A 76 -7.28 0.52 16.93
CA GLU A 76 -7.58 1.66 17.80
C GLU A 76 -7.60 1.28 19.28
N ASP A 77 -8.00 0.05 19.61
CA ASP A 77 -7.98 -0.52 20.97
C ASP A 77 -6.59 -0.57 21.63
N GLN A 78 -5.52 -0.34 20.86
CA GLN A 78 -4.13 -0.26 21.33
C GLN A 78 -3.63 1.18 21.51
N LEU A 79 -4.47 2.19 21.26
CA LEU A 79 -4.22 3.55 21.68
C LEU A 79 -4.55 3.66 23.17
N ASP A 80 -3.61 4.12 23.97
CA ASP A 80 -3.92 4.61 25.30
C ASP A 80 -4.79 5.88 25.17
N ASP A 81 -5.82 6.03 26.01
CA ASP A 81 -6.82 7.11 25.98
C ASP A 81 -6.27 8.54 26.23
N GLU A 82 -4.96 8.77 26.09
CA GLU A 82 -4.34 10.09 26.30
C GLU A 82 -4.29 10.92 25.00
N PHE A 83 -5.45 11.43 24.60
CA PHE A 83 -5.59 12.62 23.75
C PHE A 83 -6.41 13.72 24.45
#